data_AF-A0A843HPL4-F1
#
_entry.id   AF-A0A843HPL4-F1
#
_cell.length_a   1.000
_cell.length_b   1.000
_cell.length_c   1.000
_cell.angle_alpha   90.00
_cell.angle_beta   90.00
_cell.angle_gamma   90.00
#
_symmetry.space_group_name_H-M   'P 1'
#
loop_
_entity.id
_entity.type
_entity.pdbx_description
1 polymer ?
#
loop_
_entity_poly.entity_id
_entity_poly.type
_entity_poly.pdbx_seq_one_letter_code
_entity_poly.pdbx_strand_id
1 'polypeptide(L)'
;MKYEAKKNRLLHDMRCLCLGYCDYQDVFKYLDANAYTCGVYGWNADIYEVGGNFAIVTGYRPFGKCRLVIREDALEEIKALVQEYTTSAMGSEELKGRIKDIIKEECYHCWKED
;
A
#
# COMPACT_ATOMS: atom_id res chain seq x y z
N MET A 1 3.66 6.53 14.44
CA MET A 1 2.71 7.65 14.50
C MET A 1 2.51 8.13 13.07
N LYS A 2 1.26 8.22 12.61
CA LYS A 2 0.94 8.60 11.23
C LYS A 2 1.04 10.12 11.09
N TYR A 3 1.61 10.61 9.99
CA TYR A 3 1.80 12.05 9.76
C TYR A 3 1.02 12.57 8.54
N GLU A 4 0.74 13.87 8.52
CA GLU A 4 0.16 14.52 7.34
C GLU A 4 1.25 14.80 6.31
N ALA A 5 1.06 14.27 5.09
CA ALA A 5 1.98 14.47 3.99
C ALA A 5 1.43 15.46 2.96
N LYS A 6 2.34 16.23 2.35
CA LYS A 6 2.01 17.10 1.22
C LYS A 6 2.17 16.33 -0.09
N LYS A 7 1.08 16.23 -0.86
CA LYS A 7 1.05 15.56 -2.17
C LYS A 7 2.25 15.91 -3.06
N ASN A 8 2.54 17.19 -3.25
CA ASN A 8 3.64 17.63 -4.14
C ASN A 8 5.01 17.14 -3.68
N ARG A 9 5.24 17.07 -2.36
CA ARG A 9 6.48 16.58 -1.79
C ARG A 9 6.62 15.07 -1.98
N LEU A 10 5.55 14.31 -1.69
CA LEU A 10 5.54 12.87 -1.90
C LEU A 10 5.79 12.48 -3.36
N LEU A 11 5.14 13.16 -4.30
CA LEU A 11 5.34 12.92 -5.74
C LEU A 11 6.76 13.24 -6.22
N HIS A 12 7.46 14.15 -5.53
CA HIS A 12 8.84 14.48 -5.84
C HIS A 12 9.81 13.45 -5.24
N ASP A 13 9.57 13.03 -4.00
CA ASP A 13 10.51 12.20 -3.25
C ASP A 13 10.34 10.69 -3.55
N MET A 14 9.13 10.26 -3.93
CA MET A 14 8.76 8.84 -4.05
C MET A 14 8.05 8.50 -5.35
N ARG A 15 8.15 7.23 -5.75
CA ARG A 15 7.34 6.64 -6.81
C ARG A 15 5.96 6.30 -6.26
N CYS A 16 5.00 7.19 -6.46
CA CYS A 16 3.64 7.00 -5.98
C CYS A 16 2.81 6.17 -6.97
N LEU A 17 2.26 5.06 -6.48
CA LEU A 17 1.22 4.30 -7.17
C LEU A 17 -0.13 4.58 -6.50
N CYS A 18 -1.20 4.64 -7.31
CA CYS A 18 -2.54 4.89 -6.82
C CYS A 18 -3.40 3.63 -6.83
N LEU A 19 -4.32 3.58 -5.88
CA LEU A 19 -5.40 2.59 -5.79
C LEU A 19 -6.73 3.31 -5.65
N GLY A 20 -7.78 2.74 -6.25
CA GLY A 20 -9.14 3.20 -6.05
C GLY A 20 -9.61 3.00 -4.61
N TYR A 21 -10.70 3.67 -4.26
CA TYR A 21 -11.34 3.47 -2.97
C TYR A 21 -11.82 2.01 -2.85
N CYS A 22 -11.48 1.36 -1.73
CA CYS A 22 -11.74 -0.06 -1.45
C CYS A 22 -10.95 -1.09 -2.29
N ASP A 23 -10.07 -0.67 -3.21
CA ASP A 23 -9.20 -1.61 -3.92
C ASP A 23 -8.28 -2.33 -2.91
N TYR A 24 -8.26 -3.67 -2.97
CA TYR A 24 -7.43 -4.54 -2.14
C TYR A 24 -7.56 -4.28 -0.63
N GLN A 25 -8.72 -3.83 -0.15
CA GLN A 25 -8.95 -3.52 1.26
C GLN A 25 -8.65 -4.72 2.18
N ASP A 26 -8.88 -5.94 1.70
CA ASP A 26 -8.54 -7.17 2.42
C ASP A 26 -7.04 -7.36 2.66
N VAL A 27 -6.19 -6.73 1.85
CA VAL A 27 -4.74 -6.71 2.04
C VAL A 27 -4.34 -5.57 2.96
N PHE A 28 -4.78 -4.34 2.64
CA PHE A 28 -4.34 -3.13 3.35
C PHE A 28 -4.86 -3.04 4.80
N LYS A 29 -5.92 -3.77 5.18
CA LYS A 29 -6.39 -3.82 6.58
C LYS A 29 -5.38 -4.38 7.57
N TYR A 30 -4.38 -5.13 7.09
CA TYR A 30 -3.30 -5.66 7.91
C TYR A 30 -2.08 -4.74 8.00
N LEU A 31 -2.04 -3.68 7.19
CA LEU A 31 -0.92 -2.74 7.12
C LEU A 31 -1.24 -1.44 7.87
N ASP A 32 -0.21 -0.86 8.47
CA ASP A 32 -0.31 0.48 9.04
C ASP A 32 0.09 1.53 8.01
N ALA A 33 -0.79 2.52 7.79
CA ALA A 33 -0.48 3.68 6.97
C ALA A 33 0.62 4.53 7.62
N ASN A 34 1.63 4.90 6.84
CA ASN A 34 2.73 5.77 7.27
C ASN A 34 2.27 7.23 7.37
N ALA A 35 1.47 7.67 6.40
CA ALA A 35 0.99 9.03 6.31
C ALA A 35 -0.44 9.12 5.75
N TYR A 36 -1.03 10.31 5.80
CA TYR A 36 -2.27 10.65 5.09
C TYR A 36 -2.15 12.00 4.39
N THR A 37 -3.04 12.24 3.45
CA THR A 37 -3.34 13.57 2.93
C THR A 37 -4.74 13.99 3.34
N CYS A 38 -4.94 15.29 3.55
CA CYS A 38 -6.24 15.88 3.81
C CYS A 38 -6.44 17.13 2.94
N GLY A 39 -7.67 17.62 2.85
CA GLY A 39 -8.05 18.86 2.20
C GLY A 39 -9.15 19.57 2.97
N VAL A 40 -9.83 20.50 2.30
CA VAL A 40 -10.91 21.30 2.91
C VAL A 40 -12.02 20.43 3.53
N TYR A 41 -12.29 19.27 2.94
CA TYR A 41 -13.33 18.33 3.38
C TYR A 41 -12.80 17.19 4.27
N GLY A 42 -11.60 17.34 4.83
CA GLY A 42 -11.00 16.32 5.69
C GLY A 42 -10.15 15.31 4.91
N TRP A 43 -10.19 14.04 5.33
CA TRP A 43 -9.30 13.00 4.83
C TRP A 43 -9.48 12.72 3.32
N ASN A 44 -8.36 12.66 2.59
CA ASN A 44 -8.34 12.40 1.15
C ASN A 44 -7.84 10.98 0.83
N ALA A 45 -6.68 10.61 1.36
CA ALA A 45 -6.03 9.34 1.07
C ALA A 45 -4.99 8.99 2.13
N ASP A 46 -4.77 7.69 2.31
CA ASP A 46 -3.70 7.09 3.08
C ASP A 46 -2.51 6.73 2.20
N ILE A 47 -1.32 6.82 2.81
CA ILE A 47 -0.04 6.55 2.17
C ILE A 47 0.65 5.42 2.92
N TYR A 48 1.00 4.38 2.18
CA TYR A 48 1.73 3.21 2.65
C TYR A 48 3.10 3.20 2.00
N GLU A 49 4.15 3.28 2.81
CA GLU A 49 5.53 3.15 2.35
C GLU A 49 5.91 1.67 2.44
N VAL A 50 6.20 1.09 1.27
CA VAL A 50 6.50 -0.34 1.10
C VAL A 50 7.98 -0.61 0.81
N GLY A 51 8.81 0.44 0.84
CA GLY A 51 10.24 0.35 0.55
C GLY A 51 10.55 0.48 -0.95
N GLY A 52 11.83 0.41 -1.32
CA GLY A 52 12.26 0.56 -2.72
C GLY A 52 11.95 1.92 -3.34
N ASN A 53 11.77 2.96 -2.52
CA ASN A 53 11.29 4.28 -2.91
C ASN A 53 9.86 4.30 -3.47
N PHE A 54 9.03 3.32 -3.14
CA PHE A 54 7.62 3.26 -3.52
C PHE A 54 6.69 3.66 -2.38
N ALA A 55 5.64 4.38 -2.75
CA ALA A 55 4.52 4.71 -1.88
C ALA A 55 3.21 4.36 -2.57
N ILE A 56 2.29 3.75 -1.83
CA ILE A 56 0.96 3.42 -2.33
C ILE A 56 -0.03 4.39 -1.71
N VAL A 57 -0.83 5.02 -2.56
CA VAL A 57 -1.80 6.03 -2.18
C VAL A 57 -3.20 5.49 -2.45
N THR A 58 -3.97 5.27 -1.39
CA THR A 58 -5.35 4.73 -1.45
C THR A 58 -6.33 5.60 -0.69
N GLY A 59 -7.54 5.78 -1.21
CA GLY A 59 -8.60 6.55 -0.54
C GLY A 59 -9.57 7.20 -1.52
N TYR A 60 -10.25 8.26 -1.08
CA TYR A 60 -11.22 8.99 -1.90
C TYR A 60 -10.58 9.83 -3.00
N ARG A 61 -9.38 10.37 -2.75
CA ARG A 61 -8.65 11.21 -3.71
C ARG A 61 -7.19 10.74 -3.83
N PRO A 62 -6.96 9.51 -4.33
CA PRO A 62 -5.62 8.97 -4.47
C PRO A 62 -4.86 9.72 -5.57
N PHE A 63 -3.54 9.63 -5.54
CA PHE A 63 -2.66 10.22 -6.55
C PHE A 63 -1.45 9.33 -6.78
N GLY A 64 -0.90 9.38 -7.98
CA GLY A 64 0.21 8.54 -8.39
C GLY A 64 0.31 8.53 -9.91
N LYS A 65 1.47 8.11 -10.42
CA LYS A 65 1.68 8.00 -11.86
C LYS A 65 1.01 6.74 -12.41
N CYS A 66 1.20 5.62 -11.70
CA CYS A 66 0.76 4.29 -12.11
C CYS A 66 -0.35 3.79 -11.18
N ARG A 67 -1.28 3.00 -11.70
CA ARG A 67 -2.23 2.26 -10.86
C ARG A 67 -1.56 0.96 -10.41
N LEU A 68 -1.60 0.67 -9.11
CA LEU A 68 -1.11 -0.62 -8.62
C LEU A 68 -2.10 -1.73 -9.03
N VAL A 69 -1.59 -2.77 -9.66
CA VAL A 69 -2.29 -4.02 -9.94
C VAL A 69 -1.53 -5.12 -9.23
N ILE A 70 -2.20 -5.80 -8.30
CA ILE A 70 -1.64 -6.99 -7.64
C ILE A 70 -2.10 -8.19 -8.47
N ARG A 71 -1.13 -8.99 -8.96
CA ARG A 71 -1.42 -10.22 -9.70
C ARG A 71 -2.13 -11.25 -8.83
N GLU A 72 -2.84 -12.18 -9.48
CA GLU A 72 -3.67 -13.17 -8.80
C GLU A 72 -2.84 -14.13 -7.93
N ASP A 73 -1.67 -14.55 -8.40
CA ASP A 73 -0.70 -15.36 -7.65
C ASP A 73 -0.21 -14.65 -6.38
N ALA A 74 0.11 -13.37 -6.47
CA ALA A 74 0.50 -12.55 -5.31
C ALA A 74 -0.66 -12.40 -4.30
N LEU A 75 -1.91 -12.30 -4.77
CA LEU A 75 -3.09 -12.27 -3.89
C LEU A 75 -3.29 -13.61 -3.17
N GLU A 76 -3.06 -14.73 -3.83
CA GLU A 76 -3.13 -16.06 -3.21
C GLU A 76 -2.06 -16.22 -2.13
N GLU A 77 -0.84 -15.75 -2.38
CA GLU A 77 0.24 -15.75 -1.39
C GLU A 77 -0.13 -14.93 -0.15
N ILE A 78 -0.65 -13.72 -0.34
CA ILE A 78 -1.11 -12.87 0.78
C ILE A 78 -2.23 -13.56 1.58
N LYS A 79 -3.18 -14.23 0.91
CA LYS A 79 -4.25 -14.98 1.58
C LYS A 79 -3.69 -16.13 2.43
N ALA A 80 -2.70 -16.86 1.92
CA ALA A 80 -2.03 -17.92 2.68
C ALA A 80 -1.35 -17.36 3.94
N LEU A 81 -0.64 -16.24 3.83
CA LEU A 81 -0.03 -15.56 4.99
C LEU A 81 -1.07 -15.13 6.03
N VAL A 82 -2.20 -14.56 5.59
CA VAL A 82 -3.29 -14.16 6.48
C VAL A 82 -3.91 -15.37 7.19
N GLN A 83 -4.03 -16.50 6.49
CA GLN A 83 -4.50 -17.74 7.09
C GLN A 83 -3.53 -18.25 8.17
N GLU A 84 -2.22 -18.26 7.90
CA GLU A 84 -1.19 -18.62 8.88
C GLU A 84 -1.25 -17.74 10.14
N TYR A 85 -1.37 -16.42 9.95
CA TYR A 85 -1.59 -15.46 11.03
C TYR A 85 -2.85 -15.78 11.84
N THR A 86 -3.97 -16.07 11.18
CA THR A 86 -5.24 -16.38 11.83
C THR A 86 -5.15 -17.68 12.65
N THR A 87 -4.39 -18.66 12.18
CA THR A 87 -4.09 -19.90 12.92
C THR A 87 -3.06 -19.71 14.05
N SER A 88 -2.69 -18.46 14.36
CA SER A 88 -1.69 -18.09 15.39
C SER A 88 -0.30 -18.69 15.18
N ALA A 89 0.04 -19.08 13.95
CA ALA A 89 1.35 -19.62 13.60
C ALA A 89 2.40 -18.51 13.34
N MET A 90 1.96 -17.25 13.21
CA MET A 90 2.78 -16.10 12.82
C MET A 90 2.41 -14.84 13.60
N GLY A 91 3.40 -14.00 13.89
CA GLY A 91 3.20 -12.70 14.55
C GLY A 91 2.74 -11.59 13.60
N SER A 92 2.08 -10.54 14.14
CA SER A 92 1.58 -9.42 13.33
C SER A 92 2.68 -8.64 12.59
N GLU A 93 3.84 -8.44 13.22
CA GLU A 93 4.97 -7.73 12.57
C GLU A 93 5.55 -8.54 11.40
N GLU A 94 5.61 -9.87 11.53
CA GLU A 94 6.05 -10.76 10.46
C GLU A 94 5.08 -10.74 9.27
N LEU A 95 3.77 -10.82 9.54
CA LEU A 95 2.73 -10.69 8.52
C LEU A 95 2.87 -9.38 7.73
N LYS A 96 2.98 -8.25 8.45
CA LYS A 96 3.14 -6.92 7.83
C LYS A 96 4.38 -6.86 6.95
N GLY A 97 5.51 -7.39 7.43
CA GLY A 97 6.76 -7.44 6.68
C GLY A 97 6.60 -8.19 5.36
N ARG A 98 6.09 -9.42 5.43
CA ARG A 98 5.90 -10.27 4.24
C ARG A 98 4.91 -9.68 3.24
N ILE A 99 3.78 -9.13 3.70
CA ILE A 99 2.83 -8.44 2.82
C ILE A 99 3.51 -7.25 2.14
N LYS A 100 4.30 -6.44 2.86
CA LYS A 100 5.03 -5.30 2.26
C LYS A 100 6.03 -5.75 1.22
N ASP A 101 6.74 -6.85 1.45
CA ASP A 101 7.70 -7.38 0.48
C ASP A 101 7.01 -7.83 -0.82
N ILE A 102 5.90 -8.56 -0.73
CA ILE A 102 5.09 -8.94 -1.90
C ILE A 102 4.60 -7.70 -2.65
N ILE A 103 3.98 -6.77 -1.94
CA ILE A 103 3.45 -5.53 -2.55
C ILE A 103 4.56 -4.71 -3.21
N LYS A 104 5.75 -4.67 -2.62
CA LYS A 104 6.90 -3.96 -3.18
C LYS A 104 7.32 -4.56 -4.53
N GLU A 105 7.35 -5.88 -4.67
CA GLU A 105 7.61 -6.52 -5.96
C GLU A 105 6.52 -6.18 -6.99
N GLU A 106 5.25 -6.17 -6.60
CA GLU A 106 4.15 -5.74 -7.47
C GLU A 106 4.26 -4.26 -7.88
N CYS A 107 4.75 -3.39 -6.99
CA CYS A 107 5.09 -2.00 -7.34
C CYS A 107 6.18 -1.93 -8.40
N TYR A 108 7.22 -2.77 -8.31
CA TYR A 108 8.26 -2.83 -9.33
C TYR A 108 7.73 -3.32 -10.67
N HIS A 109 6.84 -4.31 -10.68
CA HIS A 109 6.20 -4.79 -11.91
C HIS A 109 5.39 -3.67 -12.58
N CYS A 110 4.46 -3.06 -11.84
CA CYS A 110 3.60 -1.99 -12.37
C CYS A 110 4.40 -0.77 -12.86
N TRP A 111 5.50 -0.43 -12.19
CA TRP A 111 6.30 0.74 -12.58
C TRP A 111 7.20 0.47 -13.80
N LYS A 112 7.57 -0.79 -14.07
CA LYS A 112 8.39 -1.16 -15.24
C LYS A 112 7.57 -1.24 -16.53
N GLU A 113 6.25 -1.34 -16.43
CA GLU A 113 5.33 -1.43 -17.57
C GLU A 113 4.92 -0.05 -18.14
N ASP A 114 5.62 1.03 -17.75
CA ASP A 114 5.40 2.42 -18.17
C ASP A 114 6.50 2.97 -19.10
#